data_AF-A0A091H205-F1
#
_entry.id   AF-A0A091H205-F1
#
_cell.length_a   1.000
_cell.length_b   1.000
_cell.length_c   1.000
_cell.angle_alpha   90.00
_cell.angle_beta   90.00
_cell.angle_gamma   90.00
#
_symmetry.space_group_name_H-M   'P 1'
#
loop_
_entity.id
_entity.type
_entity.pdbx_description
1 polymer ?
#
loop_
_entity_poly.entity_id
_entity_poly.type
_entity_poly.pdbx_seq_one_letter_code
_entity_poly.pdbx_strand_id
1 'polypeptide(L)'
;QSGLLPVSYMFTGAPRFPVWIHWGFSNTQDALVTSLVLNCSLDAGGAPSNCSAHYFIHKKYRSCAGFFPENRSLLLRDLQLSDSGVYSVT
;
A
#
# COMPACT_ATOMS: atom_id res chain seq x y z
N GLN A 1 1.23 -19.26 -6.60
CA GLN A 1 0.21 -18.35 -7.18
C GLN A 1 0.33 -17.00 -6.51
N SER A 2 0.10 -15.90 -7.23
CA SER A 2 0.21 -14.54 -6.70
C SER A 2 -1.10 -13.78 -6.90
N GLY A 3 -1.41 -12.86 -6.00
CA GLY A 3 -2.58 -12.00 -6.07
C GLY A 3 -2.17 -10.54 -5.92
N LEU A 4 -2.70 -9.68 -6.79
CA LEU A 4 -2.59 -8.24 -6.66
C LEU A 4 -3.86 -7.73 -5.98
N LEU A 5 -3.69 -6.94 -4.92
CA LEU A 5 -4.74 -6.16 -4.29
C LEU A 5 -4.60 -4.72 -4.79
N PRO A 6 -5.26 -4.37 -5.91
CA PRO A 6 -5.16 -3.05 -6.48
C PRO A 6 -5.95 -2.04 -5.65
N VAL A 7 -5.36 -0.88 -5.44
CA VAL A 7 -6.02 0.30 -4.90
C VAL A 7 -5.74 1.46 -5.84
N SER A 8 -6.64 2.43 -5.86
CA SER A 8 -6.44 3.71 -6.54
C SER A 8 -6.94 4.79 -5.60
N TYR A 9 -6.18 5.88 -5.48
CA TYR A 9 -6.56 7.00 -4.64
C TYR A 9 -6.25 8.31 -5.34
N MET A 10 -7.03 9.33 -5.00
CA MET A 10 -6.91 10.67 -5.54
C MET A 10 -6.92 11.66 -4.37
N PHE A 11 -6.13 12.72 -4.49
CA PHE A 11 -6.17 13.83 -3.54
C PHE A 11 -7.16 14.88 -4.03
N THR A 12 -8.16 15.20 -3.20
CA THR A 12 -9.21 16.19 -3.53
C THR A 12 -8.75 17.63 -3.32
N GLY A 13 -7.44 17.89 -3.28
CA GLY A 13 -6.82 19.19 -3.00
C GLY A 13 -5.30 19.08 -2.94
N ALA A 14 -4.61 20.13 -2.49
CA ALA A 14 -3.15 20.09 -2.35
C ALA A 14 -2.74 19.08 -1.25
N PRO A 15 -2.09 17.95 -1.60
CA PRO A 15 -1.70 16.93 -0.65
C PRO A 15 -0.63 17.50 0.28
N ARG A 16 -0.81 17.30 1.59
CA ARG A 16 0.24 17.57 2.58
C ARG A 16 1.09 16.30 2.70
N PHE A 17 2.05 16.15 1.79
CA PHE A 17 3.10 15.15 1.98
C PHE A 17 3.95 15.54 3.21
N PRO A 18 4.42 14.57 4.01
CA PRO A 18 4.28 13.13 3.84
C PRO A 18 2.86 12.58 4.09
N VAL A 19 2.51 11.51 3.38
CA VAL A 19 1.27 10.73 3.62
C VAL A 19 1.64 9.32 4.07
N TRP A 20 1.08 8.89 5.19
CA TRP A 20 1.21 7.52 5.68
C TRP A 20 0.20 6.61 4.98
N ILE A 21 0.65 5.41 4.65
CA ILE A 21 -0.18 4.32 4.12
C ILE A 21 0.10 3.08 4.95
N HIS A 22 -0.95 2.48 5.48
CA HIS A 22 -0.86 1.23 6.24
C HIS A 22 -1.73 0.16 5.60
N TRP A 23 -1.14 -0.97 5.27
CA TRP A 23 -1.85 -2.20 4.93
C TRP A 23 -1.91 -3.12 6.13
N GLY A 24 -3.10 -3.63 6.42
CA GLY A 24 -3.37 -4.57 7.50
C GLY A 24 -4.45 -5.57 7.10
N PHE A 25 -4.61 -6.62 7.89
CA PHE A 25 -5.84 -7.39 7.84
C PHE A 25 -6.90 -6.68 8.67
N SER A 26 -8.14 -6.58 8.20
CA SER A 26 -9.17 -5.83 8.93
C SER A 26 -9.57 -6.46 10.27
N ASN A 27 -9.28 -7.75 10.45
CA ASN A 27 -9.58 -8.51 11.66
C ASN A 27 -8.43 -8.51 12.69
N THR A 28 -7.26 -7.94 12.36
CA THR A 28 -6.13 -7.85 13.29
C THR A 28 -5.54 -6.44 13.28
N GLN A 29 -4.81 -6.06 14.34
CA GLN A 29 -4.05 -4.81 14.35
C GLN A 29 -2.67 -4.96 13.70
N ASP A 30 -2.39 -6.11 13.07
CA ASP A 30 -1.09 -6.39 12.46
C ASP A 30 -0.96 -5.70 11.11
N ALA A 31 -0.03 -4.74 11.03
CA ALA A 31 0.36 -4.13 9.77
C ALA A 31 1.21 -5.10 8.93
N LEU A 32 0.80 -5.33 7.68
CA LEU A 32 1.63 -6.02 6.68
C LEU A 32 2.70 -5.07 6.12
N VAL A 33 2.28 -3.87 5.74
CA VAL A 33 3.14 -2.86 5.12
C VAL A 33 2.82 -1.50 5.72
N THR A 34 3.86 -0.78 6.09
CA THR A 34 3.79 0.64 6.44
C THR A 34 4.62 1.42 5.44
N SER A 35 4.05 2.47 4.84
CA SER A 35 4.75 3.34 3.91
C SER A 35 4.53 4.81 4.23
N LEU A 36 5.59 5.58 4.04
CA LEU A 36 5.62 7.03 4.02
C LEU A 36 5.84 7.49 2.58
N VAL A 37 4.79 8.00 1.96
CA VAL A 37 4.84 8.55 0.60
C VAL A 37 5.17 10.04 0.66
N LEU A 38 6.11 10.44 -0.18
CA LEU A 38 6.78 11.72 -0.19
C LEU A 38 6.77 12.26 -1.62
N ASN A 39 6.70 13.59 -1.75
CA ASN A 39 7.01 14.33 -2.98
C ASN A 39 6.40 13.75 -4.27
N CYS A 40 5.12 13.35 -4.26
CA CYS A 40 4.48 12.93 -5.51
C CYS A 40 4.14 14.14 -6.38
N SER A 41 4.20 13.94 -7.69
CA SER A 41 3.45 14.75 -8.64
C SER A 41 1.99 14.32 -8.62
N LEU A 42 1.08 15.23 -8.95
CA LEU A 42 -0.34 14.91 -9.14
C LEU A 42 -0.74 15.20 -10.59
N ASP A 43 -1.57 14.33 -11.16
CA ASP A 43 -2.23 14.63 -12.43
C ASP A 43 -3.41 15.61 -12.24
N ALA A 44 -4.08 15.95 -13.34
CA ALA A 44 -5.23 16.86 -13.32
C ALA A 44 -6.43 16.34 -12.50
N GLY A 45 -6.51 15.03 -12.27
CA GLY A 45 -7.51 14.37 -11.43
C GLY A 45 -7.08 14.21 -9.97
N GLY A 46 -5.85 14.62 -9.61
CA GLY A 46 -5.29 14.44 -8.27
C GLY A 46 -4.75 13.04 -8.00
N ALA A 47 -4.60 12.19 -9.03
CA ALA A 47 -3.95 10.90 -8.89
C ALA A 47 -2.43 11.09 -8.75
N PRO A 48 -1.78 10.40 -7.80
CA PRO A 48 -0.35 10.55 -7.59
C PRO A 48 0.46 9.79 -8.62
N SER A 49 1.55 10.42 -9.06
CA SER A 49 2.55 9.84 -9.95
C SER A 49 3.95 10.34 -9.58
N ASN A 50 4.99 9.60 -9.96
CA ASN A 50 6.38 9.96 -9.69
C ASN A 50 6.63 10.24 -8.20
N CYS A 51 6.16 9.33 -7.35
CA CYS A 51 6.30 9.44 -5.90
C CYS A 51 7.65 8.93 -5.42
N SER A 52 8.25 9.59 -4.44
CA SER A 52 9.24 8.93 -3.59
C SER A 52 8.51 8.28 -2.41
N ALA A 53 9.02 7.14 -1.94
CA ALA A 53 8.41 6.46 -0.81
C ALA A 53 9.45 5.72 0.01
N HIS A 54 9.31 5.81 1.33
CA HIS A 54 9.89 4.83 2.23
C HIS A 54 8.81 3.82 2.57
N TYR A 55 9.14 2.53 2.51
CA TYR A 55 8.20 1.50 2.96
C TYR A 55 8.94 0.40 3.70
N PHE A 56 8.22 -0.18 4.65
CA PHE A 56 8.66 -1.29 5.45
C PHE A 56 7.60 -2.38 5.37
N ILE A 57 8.02 -3.55 4.92
CA ILE A 57 7.21 -4.76 4.94
C ILE A 57 7.55 -5.50 6.23
N HIS A 58 6.53 -5.79 7.03
CA HIS A 58 6.71 -6.47 8.30
C HIS A 58 7.42 -7.81 8.11
N LYS A 59 8.31 -8.18 9.03
CA LYS A 59 9.25 -9.32 8.88
C LYS A 59 8.55 -10.61 8.47
N LYS A 60 7.37 -10.86 9.02
CA LYS A 60 6.51 -12.02 8.71
C LYS A 60 6.15 -12.13 7.23
N TYR A 61 6.01 -11.02 6.52
CA TYR A 61 5.53 -10.97 5.13
C TYR A 61 6.61 -10.57 4.13
N ARG A 62 7.85 -10.35 4.56
CA ARG A 62 8.92 -9.77 3.73
C ARG A 62 9.28 -10.59 2.49
N SER A 63 9.15 -11.91 2.55
CA SER A 63 9.40 -12.82 1.42
C SER A 63 8.24 -12.88 0.43
N CYS A 64 7.02 -12.60 0.91
CA CYS A 64 5.79 -12.87 0.17
C CYS A 64 5.04 -11.61 -0.22
N ALA A 65 5.35 -10.44 0.34
CA ALA A 65 4.67 -9.19 0.01
C ALA A 65 5.56 -8.26 -0.83
N GLY A 66 4.93 -7.55 -1.76
CA GLY A 66 5.48 -6.41 -2.49
C GLY A 66 4.51 -5.25 -2.40
N PHE A 67 5.02 -4.01 -2.51
CA PHE A 67 4.20 -2.81 -2.36
C PHE A 67 4.48 -1.80 -3.47
N PHE A 68 3.42 -1.21 -4.01
CA PHE A 68 3.46 -0.18 -5.04
C PHE A 68 2.93 1.14 -4.46
N PRO A 69 3.81 2.09 -4.09
CA PRO A 69 3.42 3.29 -3.36
C PRO A 69 2.47 4.19 -4.14
N GLU A 70 2.69 4.38 -5.44
CA GLU A 70 1.89 5.28 -6.29
C GLU A 70 0.41 4.87 -6.33
N ASN A 71 0.14 3.56 -6.35
CA ASN A 71 -1.22 3.03 -6.42
C ASN A 71 -1.65 2.42 -5.07
N ARG A 72 -0.92 2.66 -3.97
CA ARG A 72 -1.13 1.98 -2.69
C ARG A 72 -1.25 0.46 -2.80
N SER A 73 -0.83 -0.17 -3.88
CA SER A 73 -1.27 -1.54 -4.19
C SER A 73 -0.36 -2.55 -3.51
N LEU A 74 -0.94 -3.65 -3.04
CA LEU A 74 -0.23 -4.72 -2.37
C LEU A 74 -0.17 -5.95 -3.27
N LEU A 75 1.03 -6.47 -3.51
CA LEU A 75 1.26 -7.75 -4.15
C LEU A 75 1.51 -8.80 -3.08
N LEU A 76 0.76 -9.90 -3.12
CA LEU A 76 1.02 -11.08 -2.33
C LEU A 76 1.47 -12.21 -3.27
N ARG A 77 2.62 -12.80 -2.96
CA ARG A 77 3.28 -13.90 -3.66
C ARG A 77 3.14 -15.16 -2.81
N ASP A 78 3.16 -16.30 -3.48
CA ASP A 78 3.10 -17.62 -2.84
C ASP A 78 1.92 -17.77 -1.87
N LEU A 79 0.75 -17.29 -2.32
CA LEU A 79 -0.48 -17.26 -1.53
C LEU A 79 -0.80 -18.62 -0.91
N GLN A 80 -1.05 -18.61 0.40
CA GLN A 80 -1.53 -19.75 1.18
C GLN A 80 -2.97 -19.52 1.64
N LEU A 81 -3.63 -20.59 2.09
CA LEU A 81 -5.00 -20.49 2.61
C LEU A 81 -5.10 -19.50 3.78
N SER A 82 -4.04 -19.37 4.57
CA SER A 82 -3.93 -18.42 5.69
C SER A 82 -3.86 -16.94 5.27
N ASP A 83 -3.58 -16.66 4.00
CA ASP A 83 -3.61 -15.30 3.46
C ASP A 83 -5.03 -14.92 3.00
N SER A 84 -6.02 -15.81 3.16
CA SER A 84 -7.40 -15.47 2.86
C SER A 84 -7.94 -14.51 3.92
N GLY A 85 -8.63 -13.46 3.50
CA GLY A 85 -9.27 -12.53 4.42
C GLY A 85 -9.64 -11.21 3.80
N VAL A 86 -10.14 -10.31 4.65
CA VAL A 86 -10.40 -8.92 4.29
C VAL A 86 -9.18 -8.09 4.67
N TYR A 87 -8.66 -7.37 3.69
CA TYR A 87 -7.55 -6.44 3.87
C TYR A 87 -8.07 -5.02 3.95
N SER A 88 -7.44 -4.22 4.80
CA SER A 88 -7.71 -2.78 4.90
C SER A 88 -6.48 -1.98 4.57
N VAL A 89 -6.72 -0.84 3.93
CA VAL A 89 -5.72 0.20 3.71
C VAL A 89 -6.24 1.51 4.31
N THR A 90 -5.37 2.19 5.05
CA THR A 90 -5.62 3.53 5.61
C THR A 90 -4.51 4.46 5.16
#